data_AF-A0A926C540-F1
#
_entry.id   AF-A0A926C540-F1
#
_cell.length_a   1.000
_cell.length_b   1.000
_cell.length_c   1.000
_cell.angle_alpha   90.00
_cell.angle_beta   90.00
_cell.angle_gamma   90.00
#
_symmetry.space_group_name_H-M   'P 1'
#
loop_
_entity.id
_entity.type
_entity.pdbx_description
1 polymer ?
#
loop_
_entity_poly.entity_id
_entity_poly.type
_entity_poly.pdbx_seq_one_letter_code
_entity_poly.pdbx_strand_id
1 'polypeptide(L)'
;TQGQILDVIVDLRRQSPAYRQYVTLELNELGDSVYIPKGCAHGFLSRTTTATVVYTVSTVYNQAADAGIRWDSFGFDWGVGQPIVSARDAGFGGLIDFDSPF
;
A
#
# COMPACT_ATOMS: atom_id res chain seq x y z
N THR A 1 13.22 -12.91 3.74
CA THR A 1 13.18 -11.66 4.56
C THR A 1 12.68 -12.03 5.95
N GLN A 2 12.86 -11.17 6.98
CA GLN A 2 12.50 -11.46 8.38
C GLN A 2 11.13 -10.86 8.75
N GLY A 3 10.38 -11.52 9.63
CA GLY A 3 9.11 -11.04 10.19
C GLY A 3 7.89 -11.29 9.31
N GLN A 4 6.76 -10.67 9.68
CA GLN A 4 5.49 -10.79 8.96
C GLN A 4 4.89 -9.40 8.70
N ILE A 5 4.31 -9.24 7.51
CA ILE A 5 3.51 -8.06 7.14
C ILE A 5 2.13 -8.48 6.64
N LEU A 6 1.15 -7.60 6.87
CA LEU A 6 -0.09 -7.56 6.11
C LEU A 6 0.08 -6.53 4.99
N ASP A 7 0.17 -7.02 3.76
CA ASP A 7 0.26 -6.21 2.55
C ASP A 7 -1.14 -5.87 2.05
N VAL A 8 -1.36 -4.63 1.62
CA VAL A 8 -2.65 -4.09 1.17
C VAL A 8 -2.45 -3.34 -0.14
N ILE A 9 -3.20 -3.75 -1.16
CA ILE A 9 -3.11 -3.19 -2.50
C ILE A 9 -4.48 -2.64 -2.88
N VAL A 10 -4.54 -1.37 -3.26
CA VAL A 10 -5.76 -0.68 -3.68
C VAL A 10 -5.69 -0.42 -5.19
N ASP A 11 -6.71 -0.82 -5.93
CA ASP A 11 -6.77 -0.59 -7.38
C ASP A 11 -7.18 0.86 -7.69
N LEU A 12 -6.28 1.62 -8.31
CA LEU A 12 -6.53 3.01 -8.71
C LEU A 12 -6.75 3.13 -10.23
N ARG A 13 -6.87 2.04 -10.99
CA ARG A 13 -7.09 2.11 -12.44
C ARG A 13 -8.57 2.37 -12.74
N ARG A 14 -8.89 3.51 -13.34
CA ARG A 14 -10.27 3.98 -13.59
C ARG A 14 -11.10 3.01 -14.44
N GLN A 15 -10.46 2.28 -15.34
CA GLN A 15 -11.12 1.30 -16.20
C GLN A 15 -11.21 -0.10 -15.58
N SER A 16 -10.63 -0.32 -14.40
CA SER A 16 -10.68 -1.62 -13.74
C SER A 16 -12.07 -1.89 -13.17
N PRO A 17 -12.62 -3.11 -13.31
CA PRO A 17 -13.84 -3.50 -12.61
C PRO A 17 -13.66 -3.53 -11.08
N ALA A 18 -12.42 -3.59 -10.59
CA ALA A 18 -12.07 -3.54 -9.18
C ALA A 18 -11.64 -2.14 -8.73
N TYR A 19 -11.92 -1.07 -9.49
CA TYR A 19 -11.52 0.29 -9.12
C TYR A 19 -11.98 0.64 -7.70
N ARG A 20 -11.05 1.18 -6.90
CA ARG A 20 -11.21 1.53 -5.48
C ARG A 20 -11.46 0.35 -4.54
N GLN A 21 -11.37 -0.88 -5.04
CA GLN A 21 -11.34 -2.08 -4.21
C GLN A 21 -9.91 -2.39 -3.80
N TYR A 22 -9.78 -3.19 -2.75
CA TYR A 22 -8.50 -3.62 -2.23
C TYR A 22 -8.41 -5.14 -2.12
N VAL A 23 -7.18 -5.65 -2.12
CA VAL A 23 -6.84 -7.02 -1.77
C VAL A 23 -5.75 -7.01 -0.71
N THR A 24 -5.74 -8.04 0.13
CA THR A 24 -4.79 -8.19 1.23
C THR A 24 -4.02 -9.50 1.11
N LEU A 25 -2.73 -9.48 1.45
CA LEU A 25 -1.90 -10.67 1.54
C LEU A 25 -1.11 -10.68 2.84
N GLU A 26 -0.98 -11.84 3.47
CA GLU A 26 0.01 -12.00 4.54
C GLU A 26 1.32 -12.49 3.92
N LEU A 27 2.39 -11.70 4.09
CA LEU A 27 3.72 -12.06 3.63
C LEU A 27 4.62 -12.29 4.83
N ASN A 28 5.43 -13.35 4.77
CA ASN A 28 6.32 -13.74 5.84
C ASN A 28 7.65 -14.28 5.27
N GLU A 29 8.44 -14.93 6.12
CA GLU A 29 9.78 -15.41 5.80
C GLU A 29 9.81 -16.55 4.76
N LEU A 30 8.67 -17.14 4.43
CA LEU A 30 8.55 -18.29 3.50
C LEU A 30 8.80 -17.92 2.03
N GLY A 31 8.99 -16.63 1.72
CA GLY A 31 9.48 -16.18 0.41
C GLY A 31 8.39 -15.85 -0.62
N ASP A 32 7.15 -15.67 -0.17
CA ASP A 32 6.08 -15.18 -1.02
C ASP A 32 6.42 -13.78 -1.56
N SER A 33 6.23 -13.60 -2.87
CA SER A 33 6.47 -12.34 -3.56
C SER A 33 5.23 -11.92 -4.32
N VAL A 34 4.90 -10.65 -4.26
CA VAL A 34 3.72 -10.10 -4.93
C VAL A 34 4.17 -9.14 -6.02
N TYR A 35 3.64 -9.34 -7.22
CA TYR A 35 3.78 -8.38 -8.30
C TYR A 35 2.59 -7.41 -8.26
N ILE A 36 2.89 -6.11 -8.16
CA ILE A 36 1.90 -5.04 -8.13
C ILE A 36 1.96 -4.28 -9.47
N PRO A 37 0.90 -4.33 -10.30
CA PRO A 37 0.86 -3.59 -11.56
C PRO A 37 0.87 -2.07 -11.34
N LYS A 38 1.30 -1.33 -12.38
CA LYS A 38 1.14 0.13 -12.43
C LYS A 38 -0.33 0.50 -12.25
N GLY A 39 -0.57 1.55 -11.46
CA GLY A 39 -1.90 2.06 -11.19
C GLY A 39 -2.58 1.45 -9.96
N CYS A 40 -1.86 0.73 -9.13
CA CYS A 40 -2.31 0.37 -7.79
C CYS A 40 -1.56 1.19 -6.73
N ALA A 41 -2.24 1.54 -5.65
CA ALA A 41 -1.59 1.97 -4.41
C ALA A 41 -1.20 0.76 -3.57
N HIS A 42 -0.11 0.90 -2.80
CA HIS A 42 0.48 -0.16 -1.99
C HIS A 42 0.80 0.38 -0.60
N GLY A 43 0.47 -0.39 0.42
CA GLY A 43 0.85 -0.14 1.80
C GLY A 43 0.90 -1.45 2.58
N PHE A 44 1.59 -1.45 3.72
CA PHE A 44 1.67 -2.63 4.56
C PHE A 44 1.69 -2.28 6.05
N LEU A 45 1.25 -3.24 6.86
CA LEU A 45 1.36 -3.19 8.32
C LEU A 45 2.31 -4.29 8.78
N SER A 46 3.33 -3.93 9.54
CA SER A 46 4.16 -4.91 10.23
C SER A 46 3.35 -5.61 11.33
N ARG A 47 3.30 -6.94 11.31
CA ARG A 47 2.62 -7.79 12.29
C ARG A 47 3.56 -8.29 13.39
N THR A 48 4.85 -8.12 13.21
CA THR A 48 5.91 -8.45 14.17
C THR A 48 6.63 -7.17 14.63
N THR A 49 7.33 -7.21 15.76
CA THR A 49 8.12 -6.05 16.24
C THR A 49 9.11 -5.54 15.21
N THR A 50 9.67 -6.45 14.41
CA THR A 50 10.57 -6.16 13.30
C THR A 50 10.11 -6.93 12.07
N ALA A 51 10.06 -6.25 10.93
CA ALA A 51 9.89 -6.89 9.63
C ALA A 51 10.78 -6.18 8.59
N THR A 52 11.40 -6.97 7.72
CA THR A 52 12.25 -6.45 6.63
C THR A 52 11.54 -6.69 5.31
N VAL A 53 11.18 -5.62 4.61
CA VAL A 53 10.56 -5.71 3.27
C VAL A 53 11.62 -5.40 2.22
N VAL A 54 11.74 -6.27 1.22
CA VAL A 54 12.61 -6.06 0.05
C VAL A 54 11.71 -6.05 -1.17
N TYR A 55 11.84 -5.01 -2.00
CA TYR A 55 11.04 -4.86 -3.20
C TYR A 55 11.90 -4.41 -4.37
N THR A 56 11.55 -4.90 -5.56
CA THR A 56 12.17 -4.52 -6.82
C THR A 56 11.25 -3.57 -7.55
N VAL A 57 11.79 -2.44 -8.00
CA VAL A 57 11.03 -1.42 -8.74
C VAL A 57 11.35 -1.46 -10.23
N SER A 58 10.36 -1.21 -11.07
CA SER A 58 10.53 -1.16 -12.53
C SER A 58 11.14 0.16 -13.02
N THR A 59 11.10 1.21 -12.19
CA THR A 59 11.63 2.54 -12.50
C THR A 59 12.28 3.16 -11.25
N VAL A 60 13.15 4.15 -11.47
CA VAL A 60 13.80 4.90 -10.38
C VAL A 60 12.81 5.83 -9.67
N TYR A 61 13.06 6.12 -8.40
CA TYR A 61 12.24 7.06 -7.62
C TYR A 61 12.21 8.46 -8.26
N ASN A 62 11.01 9.04 -8.31
CA ASN A 62 10.77 10.40 -8.76
C ASN A 62 9.78 11.08 -7.83
N GLN A 63 10.27 12.02 -7.01
CA GLN A 63 9.46 12.74 -6.03
C GLN A 63 8.28 13.50 -6.65
N ALA A 64 8.41 14.03 -7.87
CA ALA A 64 7.34 14.78 -8.53
C ALA A 64 6.19 13.87 -9.01
N ALA A 65 6.45 12.57 -9.16
CA ALA A 65 5.46 11.56 -9.50
C ALA A 65 5.03 10.72 -8.29
N ASP A 66 5.54 11.04 -7.10
CA ASP A 66 5.24 10.34 -5.86
C ASP A 66 3.94 10.86 -5.27
N ALA A 67 2.93 10.01 -5.24
CA ALA A 67 1.59 10.34 -4.76
C ALA A 67 0.97 9.12 -4.07
N GLY A 68 -0.01 9.38 -3.21
CA GLY A 68 -0.69 8.33 -2.46
C GLY A 68 -2.05 8.77 -1.97
N ILE A 69 -2.75 7.82 -1.36
CA ILE A 69 -3.99 8.01 -0.64
C ILE A 69 -3.72 7.78 0.85
N ARG A 70 -4.46 8.46 1.72
CA ARG A 70 -4.32 8.26 3.16
C ARG A 70 -4.73 6.82 3.52
N TRP A 71 -3.93 6.19 4.37
CA TRP A 71 -4.02 4.77 4.72
C TRP A 71 -5.36 4.33 5.33
N ASP A 72 -6.15 5.26 5.89
CA ASP A 72 -7.44 5.01 6.53
C ASP A 72 -8.65 5.43 5.66
N SER A 73 -8.41 5.92 4.44
CA SER A 73 -9.43 6.61 3.64
C SER A 73 -10.25 5.71 2.72
N PHE A 74 -9.97 4.40 2.73
CA PHE A 74 -10.59 3.42 1.83
C PHE A 74 -11.41 2.35 2.57
N GLY A 75 -11.73 2.60 3.84
CA GLY A 75 -12.63 1.76 4.63
C GLY A 75 -12.03 0.42 5.11
N PHE A 76 -10.71 0.29 5.10
CA PHE A 76 -10.03 -0.92 5.55
C PHE A 76 -9.66 -0.85 7.03
N ASP A 77 -10.02 -1.89 7.78
CA ASP A 77 -9.58 -2.07 9.16
C ASP A 77 -8.22 -2.77 9.20
N TRP A 78 -7.19 -2.01 9.57
CA TRP A 78 -5.83 -2.53 9.70
C TRP A 78 -5.64 -3.42 10.94
N GLY A 79 -6.59 -3.43 11.88
CA GLY A 79 -6.54 -4.23 13.10
C GLY A 79 -5.44 -3.75 14.06
N VAL A 80 -5.16 -2.44 14.09
CA VAL A 80 -4.18 -1.81 14.97
C VAL A 80 -4.75 -0.50 15.52
N GLY A 81 -4.69 -0.31 16.85
CA GLY A 81 -5.30 0.85 17.51
C GLY A 81 -4.53 2.16 17.33
N GLN A 82 -3.19 2.10 17.36
CA GLN A 82 -2.30 3.27 17.22
C GLN A 82 -1.15 2.94 16.27
N PRO A 83 -1.38 2.99 14.95
CA PRO A 83 -0.30 2.74 13.99
C PRO A 83 0.74 3.85 14.04
N ILE A 84 2.00 3.48 13.86
CA ILE A 84 3.09 4.43 13.63
C ILE A 84 3.09 4.76 12.14
N VAL A 85 2.72 5.99 11.81
CA VAL A 85 2.58 6.46 10.41
C VAL A 85 3.47 7.67 10.21
N SER A 86 4.13 7.76 9.05
CA SER A 86 4.95 8.92 8.71
C SER A 86 4.10 10.19 8.51
N ALA A 87 4.68 11.37 8.70
CA ALA A 87 3.99 12.63 8.42
C ALA A 87 3.56 12.75 6.94
N ARG A 88 4.33 12.15 6.02
CA ARG A 88 3.99 12.08 4.60
C ARG A 88 2.69 11.29 4.38
N ASP A 89 2.62 10.08 4.91
CA ASP A 89 1.48 9.20 4.67
C ASP A 89 0.22 9.67 5.40
N ALA A 90 0.39 10.28 6.58
CA ALA A 90 -0.69 10.96 7.31
C ALA A 90 -1.19 12.22 6.58
N GLY A 91 -0.34 12.85 5.78
CA GLY A 91 -0.65 14.08 5.02
C GLY A 91 -1.36 13.85 3.69
N PHE A 92 -1.51 12.60 3.21
CA PHE A 92 -2.22 12.34 1.96
C PHE A 92 -3.72 12.64 2.05
N GLY A 93 -4.31 12.96 0.89
CA GLY A 93 -5.76 13.09 0.72
C GLY A 93 -6.48 11.74 0.76
N GLY A 94 -7.81 11.77 0.85
CA GLY A 94 -8.60 10.54 0.86
C GLY A 94 -8.74 9.90 -0.52
N LEU A 95 -9.03 8.59 -0.56
CA LEU A 95 -9.28 7.85 -1.80
C LEU A 95 -10.39 8.48 -2.66
N ILE A 96 -11.40 9.08 -2.03
CA ILE A 96 -12.54 9.69 -2.73
C ILE A 96 -12.09 10.89 -3.59
N ASP A 97 -11.12 11.66 -3.10
CA ASP A 97 -10.59 12.88 -3.72
C ASP A 97 -9.39 12.62 -4.64
N PHE A 98 -8.87 11.39 -4.65
CA PHE A 98 -7.72 11.01 -5.46
C PHE A 98 -8.07 11.00 -6.96
N ASP A 99 -7.52 11.96 -7.71
CA ASP A 99 -7.63 12.02 -9.16
C ASP A 99 -6.61 11.06 -9.80
N SER A 100 -7.06 9.84 -10.07
CA SER A 100 -6.16 8.83 -10.62
C SER A 100 -5.73 9.14 -12.06
N PRO A 101 -4.43 9.10 -12.37
CA PRO A 101 -3.92 9.19 -13.74
C PRO A 101 -3.92 7.83 -14.48
N PHE A 102 -4.51 6.78 -13.89
CA PHE A 102 -4.47 5.40 -14.38
C PHE A 102 -5.85 4.85 -14.76
#